data_AF-A0A8D2FXZ1-F1
#
_entry.id   AF-A0A8D2FXZ1-F1
#
_cell.length_a   1.000
_cell.length_b   1.000
_cell.length_c   1.000
_cell.angle_alpha   90.00
_cell.angle_beta   90.00
_cell.angle_gamma   90.00
#
_symmetry.space_group_name_H-M   'P 1'
#
loop_
_entity.id
_entity.type
_entity.pdbx_description
1 polymer ?
#
loop_
_entity_poly.entity_id
_entity_poly.type
_entity_poly.pdbx_seq_one_letter_code
_entity_poly.pdbx_strand_id
1 'polypeptide(L)'
;MATVAELKAVLKDTLEKKGVLGHLKARIRAEVFNALDDDREPRPSLSHENLLINELIREYLEFNKYKYTASVLIAALCNLHLLGSSSFPASASQGAGTTESGQPVVPLDRQFLIRELNAFEESKDNTI
;
A
#
# COMPACT_ATOMS: atom_id res chain seq x y z
N MET A 1 13.22 -17.37 -48.29
CA MET A 1 13.86 -17.98 -47.10
C MET A 1 13.42 -17.19 -45.89
N ALA A 2 12.93 -17.84 -44.83
CA ALA A 2 12.54 -17.12 -43.62
C ALA A 2 13.77 -16.48 -42.97
N THR A 3 13.69 -15.20 -42.61
CA THR A 3 14.80 -14.49 -42.00
C THR A 3 14.84 -14.72 -40.50
N VAL A 4 16.01 -14.58 -39.88
CA VAL A 4 16.16 -14.69 -38.40
C VAL A 4 15.25 -13.69 -37.67
N ALA A 5 14.97 -12.54 -38.29
CA ALA A 5 14.09 -11.52 -37.75
C ALA A 5 12.62 -11.98 -37.72
N GLU A 6 12.14 -12.59 -38.79
CA GLU A 6 10.79 -13.17 -38.87
C GLU A 6 10.62 -14.29 -37.83
N LEU A 7 11.62 -15.16 -37.69
CA LEU A 7 11.59 -16.25 -36.71
C LEU A 7 11.50 -15.71 -35.28
N LYS A 8 12.27 -14.65 -34.97
CA LYS A 8 12.24 -13.96 -33.68
C LYS A 8 10.88 -13.32 -33.41
N ALA A 9 10.26 -12.72 -34.43
CA ALA A 9 8.93 -12.11 -34.31
C ALA A 9 7.86 -13.17 -34.01
N VAL A 10 7.83 -14.27 -34.76
CA VAL A 10 6.87 -15.37 -34.56
C VAL A 10 7.04 -16.02 -33.19
N LEU A 11 8.27 -16.23 -32.73
CA LEU A 11 8.55 -16.77 -31.41
C LEU A 11 8.06 -15.83 -30.31
N LYS A 12 8.34 -14.53 -30.43
CA LYS A 12 7.86 -13.52 -29.49
C LYS A 12 6.34 -13.52 -29.40
N ASP A 13 5.65 -13.47 -30.54
CA ASP A 13 4.18 -13.49 -30.59
C ASP A 13 3.60 -14.76 -29.97
N THR A 14 4.25 -15.90 -30.21
CA THR A 14 3.82 -17.18 -29.62
C THR A 14 3.96 -17.18 -28.10
N LEU A 15 5.08 -16.65 -27.57
CA LEU A 15 5.31 -16.55 -26.14
C LEU A 15 4.42 -15.51 -25.46
N GLU A 16 4.03 -14.44 -26.17
CA GLU A 16 3.04 -13.46 -25.70
C GLU A 16 1.64 -14.06 -25.66
N LYS A 17 1.20 -14.76 -26.71
CA LYS A 17 -0.11 -15.45 -26.74
C LYS A 17 -0.24 -16.54 -25.67
N LYS A 18 0.86 -17.22 -25.34
CA LYS A 18 0.90 -18.21 -24.25
C LYS A 18 1.00 -17.58 -22.85
N GLY A 19 1.11 -16.25 -22.73
CA GLY A 19 1.26 -15.53 -21.45
C GLY A 19 2.64 -15.66 -20.78
N VAL A 20 3.48 -16.60 -21.22
CA VAL A 20 4.81 -16.89 -20.65
C VAL A 20 5.72 -15.67 -20.68
N LEU A 21 5.72 -14.91 -21.79
CA LEU A 21 6.58 -13.74 -21.91
C LEU A 21 6.17 -12.61 -20.93
N GLY A 22 4.87 -12.49 -20.63
CA GLY A 22 4.34 -11.54 -19.65
C GLY A 22 4.83 -11.87 -18.24
N HIS A 23 4.70 -13.13 -17.83
CA HIS A 23 5.20 -13.61 -16.54
C HIS A 23 6.71 -13.41 -16.40
N LEU A 24 7.49 -13.73 -17.44
CA LEU A 24 8.94 -13.56 -17.40
C LEU A 24 9.34 -12.09 -17.29
N LYS A 25 8.70 -11.20 -18.07
CA LYS A 25 8.91 -9.75 -17.96
C LYS A 25 8.58 -9.24 -16.55
N ALA A 26 7.46 -9.66 -15.98
CA ALA A 26 7.07 -9.26 -14.63
C ALA A 26 8.08 -9.74 -13.57
N ARG A 27 8.52 -11.00 -13.67
CA ARG A 27 9.49 -11.57 -12.74
C ARG A 27 10.87 -10.89 -12.84
N ILE A 28 11.33 -10.58 -14.06
CA ILE A 28 12.55 -9.79 -14.26
C ILE A 28 12.38 -8.39 -13.66
N ARG A 29 11.23 -7.73 -13.88
CA ARG A 29 10.96 -6.42 -13.27
C ARG A 29 11.00 -6.45 -11.75
N ALA A 30 10.42 -7.48 -11.13
CA ALA A 30 10.46 -7.67 -9.68
C ALA A 30 11.88 -7.91 -9.17
N GLU A 31 12.66 -8.78 -9.83
CA GLU A 31 14.04 -9.06 -9.44
C GLU A 31 14.96 -7.84 -9.61
N VAL A 32 14.79 -7.09 -10.70
CA VAL A 32 15.50 -5.83 -10.94
C VAL A 32 15.12 -4.79 -9.89
N PHE A 33 13.84 -4.71 -9.53
CA PHE A 33 13.40 -3.81 -8.45
C PHE A 33 14.08 -4.18 -7.14
N ASN A 34 14.03 -5.45 -6.73
CA ASN A 34 14.69 -5.93 -5.51
C ASN A 34 16.21 -5.74 -5.51
N ALA A 35 16.88 -5.94 -6.66
CA ALA A 35 18.33 -5.76 -6.77
C ALA A 35 18.76 -4.29 -6.77
N LEU A 36 17.85 -3.38 -7.13
CA LEU A 36 18.05 -1.93 -7.09
C LEU A 36 17.51 -1.30 -5.80
N ASP A 37 16.67 -2.00 -5.04
CA ASP A 37 16.14 -1.53 -3.77
C ASP A 37 17.30 -1.50 -2.77
N ASP A 38 17.77 -0.29 -2.47
CA ASP A 38 18.84 -0.09 -1.50
C ASP A 38 18.18 -0.11 -0.11
N ASP A 39 18.08 -1.29 0.51
CA ASP A 39 17.57 -1.54 1.89
C ASP A 39 18.28 -0.71 2.99
N ARG A 40 19.19 0.18 2.58
CA ARG A 40 20.03 1.01 3.45
C ARG A 40 19.32 2.25 3.95
N GLU A 41 18.24 2.70 3.31
CA GLU A 41 17.42 3.79 3.85
C GLU A 41 16.30 3.20 4.72
N PRO A 42 16.42 3.29 6.07
CA PRO A 42 15.32 2.89 6.93
C PRO A 42 14.09 3.71 6.58
N ARG A 43 12.93 3.04 6.50
CA ARG A 43 11.65 3.71 6.26
C ARG A 43 11.54 4.90 7.21
N PRO A 44 11.21 6.11 6.71
CA PRO A 44 11.12 7.29 7.56
C PRO A 44 10.20 7.01 8.74
N SER A 45 10.63 7.37 9.95
CA SER A 45 9.78 7.25 11.14
C SER A 45 8.48 8.02 10.89
N LEU A 46 7.35 7.40 11.19
CA LEU A 46 6.04 8.02 11.04
C LEU A 46 5.95 9.27 11.92
N SER A 47 5.89 10.46 11.30
CA SER A 47 5.64 11.71 12.03
C SER A 47 4.16 11.84 12.40
N HIS A 48 3.86 12.66 13.41
CA HIS A 48 2.48 12.98 13.80
C HIS A 48 1.67 13.56 12.64
N GLU A 49 2.28 14.41 11.84
CA GLU A 49 1.64 15.02 10.66
C GLU A 49 1.33 13.96 9.59
N ASN A 50 2.25 13.02 9.33
CA ASN A 50 2.03 11.94 8.38
C ASN A 50 0.94 10.98 8.88
N LEU A 51 0.87 10.76 10.20
CA LEU A 51 -0.24 10.03 10.81
C LEU A 51 -1.55 10.75 10.49
N LEU A 52 -1.68 12.04 10.77
CA LEU A 52 -2.91 12.79 10.49
C LEU A 52 -3.29 12.76 9.00
N ILE A 53 -2.32 12.89 8.10
CA ILE A 53 -2.55 12.79 6.65
C ILE A 53 -3.12 11.41 6.27
N ASN A 54 -2.51 10.34 6.76
CA ASN A 54 -2.95 8.97 6.45
C ASN A 54 -4.39 8.72 6.94
N GLU A 55 -4.71 9.24 8.12
CA GLU A 55 -6.01 9.06 8.75
C GLU A 55 -7.08 9.94 8.08
N LEU A 56 -6.73 11.14 7.62
CA LEU A 56 -7.58 11.99 6.77
C LEU A 56 -7.90 11.31 5.43
N ILE A 57 -6.91 10.71 4.76
CA ILE A 57 -7.13 10.00 3.50
C ILE A 57 -8.06 8.82 3.73
N ARG A 58 -7.84 8.02 4.79
CA ARG A 58 -8.73 6.90 5.10
C ARG A 58 -10.14 7.38 5.41
N GLU A 59 -10.29 8.42 6.24
CA GLU A 59 -11.61 8.99 6.53
C GLU A 59 -12.29 9.41 5.23
N TYR A 60 -11.62 10.18 4.38
CA TYR A 60 -12.17 10.63 3.10
C TYR A 60 -12.70 9.46 2.26
N LEU A 61 -11.94 8.35 2.17
CA LEU A 61 -12.37 7.16 1.44
C LEU A 61 -13.61 6.53 2.09
N GLU A 62 -13.69 6.48 3.42
CA GLU A 62 -14.83 5.93 4.17
C GLU A 62 -16.09 6.83 4.07
N PHE A 63 -15.91 8.14 4.13
CA PHE A 63 -16.96 9.14 3.93
C PHE A 63 -17.58 9.01 2.54
N ASN A 64 -16.75 8.88 1.51
CA ASN A 64 -17.17 8.72 0.12
C ASN A 64 -17.51 7.26 -0.28
N LYS A 65 -17.52 6.33 0.68
CA LYS A 65 -17.89 4.91 0.48
C LYS A 65 -16.98 4.14 -0.49
N TYR A 66 -15.72 4.57 -0.64
CA TYR A 66 -14.69 3.87 -1.42
C TYR A 66 -14.06 2.71 -0.63
N LYS A 67 -14.89 1.75 -0.20
CA LYS A 67 -14.50 0.66 0.70
C LYS A 67 -13.34 -0.20 0.20
N TYR A 68 -13.29 -0.46 -1.11
CA TYR A 68 -12.21 -1.26 -1.72
C TYR A 68 -10.87 -0.52 -1.72
N THR A 69 -10.88 0.78 -1.99
CA THR A 69 -9.65 1.59 -1.94
C THR A 69 -9.19 1.75 -0.49
N ALA A 70 -10.12 1.95 0.44
CA ALA A 70 -9.83 2.00 1.87
C ALA A 70 -9.19 0.70 2.38
N SER A 71 -9.69 -0.46 1.95
CA SER A 71 -9.12 -1.76 2.38
C SER A 71 -7.70 -1.97 1.85
N VAL A 72 -7.42 -1.60 0.60
CA VAL A 72 -6.06 -1.65 0.03
C VAL A 72 -5.13 -0.70 0.78
N LEU A 73 -5.58 0.51 1.10
CA LEU A 73 -4.82 1.48 1.88
C LEU A 73 -4.47 0.94 3.27
N ILE A 74 -5.44 0.36 3.98
CA ILE A 74 -5.21 -0.24 5.31
C ILE A 74 -4.21 -1.39 5.20
N ALA A 75 -4.34 -2.26 4.19
CA ALA A 75 -3.39 -3.36 4.00
C ALA A 75 -1.95 -2.88 3.74
N ALA A 76 -1.80 -1.83 2.94
CA ALA A 76 -0.51 -1.24 2.59
C ALA A 76 0.12 -0.43 3.74
N LEU A 77 -0.70 0.27 4.53
CA LEU A 77 -0.23 1.04 5.69
C LEU A 77 0.02 0.15 6.89
N CYS A 78 -0.74 -0.92 7.10
CA CYS A 78 -0.53 -1.83 8.21
C CYS A 78 0.60 -2.84 7.99
N ASN A 79 1.18 -2.91 6.78
CA ASN A 79 2.11 -3.97 6.34
C ASN A 79 1.83 -5.32 7.05
N LEU A 80 0.73 -5.94 6.63
CA LEU A 80 0.54 -7.39 6.57
C LEU A 80 1.05 -8.28 7.73
N HIS A 81 0.23 -8.44 8.78
CA HIS A 81 0.15 -9.72 9.51
C HIS A 81 -0.73 -10.77 8.78
N LEU A 82 -1.23 -10.51 7.57
CA LEU A 82 -2.28 -11.36 6.99
C LEU A 82 -1.91 -12.24 5.79
N LEU A 83 -0.64 -12.47 5.47
CA LEU A 83 -0.25 -13.58 4.58
C LEU A 83 1.10 -14.22 5.00
N GLY A 84 1.02 -15.12 5.98
CA GLY A 84 1.77 -16.39 5.97
C GLY A 84 3.31 -16.39 6.03
N SER A 85 3.90 -16.03 7.17
CA SER A 85 5.32 -16.32 7.45
C SER A 85 5.51 -16.95 8.83
N SER A 86 5.52 -18.28 8.84
CA SER A 86 6.05 -19.10 9.92
C SER A 86 7.58 -19.01 9.96
N SER A 87 8.17 -18.02 10.65
CA SER A 87 9.53 -18.12 11.26
C SER A 87 10.05 -16.78 11.82
N PHE A 88 10.12 -16.68 13.16
CA PHE A 88 11.12 -15.93 13.98
C PHE A 88 11.16 -14.39 13.95
N PRO A 89 11.66 -13.74 15.04
CA PRO A 89 11.07 -13.78 16.37
C PRO A 89 10.67 -12.38 16.87
N ALA A 90 9.70 -12.38 17.76
CA ALA A 90 9.33 -11.25 18.58
C ALA A 90 10.51 -10.76 19.45
N SER A 91 10.81 -9.47 19.38
CA SER A 91 11.30 -8.71 20.52
C SER A 91 10.29 -7.61 20.80
N ALA A 92 9.50 -7.85 21.83
CA ALA A 92 8.43 -6.99 22.30
C ALA A 92 9.01 -5.74 22.97
N SER A 93 8.59 -4.57 22.50
CA SER A 93 8.36 -3.42 23.37
C SER A 93 6.85 -3.25 23.48
N GLN A 94 6.30 -3.69 24.61
CA GLN A 94 4.89 -3.66 24.94
C GLN A 94 4.39 -2.21 25.06
N GLY A 95 3.18 -1.94 24.55
CA GLY A 95 2.37 -0.82 25.03
C GLY A 95 2.10 0.33 24.06
N ALA A 96 1.75 0.08 22.80
CA ALA A 96 1.00 1.03 22.00
C ALA A 96 0.27 0.27 20.88
N GLY A 97 -1.01 0.55 20.66
CA GLY A 97 -1.81 -0.07 19.59
C GLY A 97 -1.43 0.42 18.20
N THR A 98 -0.17 0.24 17.80
CA THR A 98 0.42 0.70 16.53
C THR A 98 0.99 -0.47 15.74
N THR A 99 0.89 -0.42 14.42
CA THR A 99 1.43 -1.40 13.47
C THR A 99 2.95 -1.25 13.31
N GLU A 100 3.58 -2.13 12.53
CA GLU A 100 5.01 -2.04 12.20
C GLU A 100 5.41 -0.76 11.44
N SER A 101 4.44 -0.07 10.81
CA SER A 101 4.63 1.26 10.22
C SER A 101 4.45 2.41 11.22
N GLY A 102 4.14 2.11 12.48
CA GLY A 102 3.80 3.09 13.52
C GLY A 102 2.37 3.61 13.46
N GLN A 103 1.54 3.11 12.53
CA GLN A 103 0.18 3.61 12.34
C GLN A 103 -0.80 2.97 13.34
N PRO A 104 -1.82 3.68 13.84
CA PRO A 104 -2.73 3.10 14.83
C PRO A 104 -3.51 1.91 14.24
N VAL A 105 -3.59 0.83 15.01
CA VAL A 105 -4.37 -0.38 14.66
C VAL A 105 -5.86 -0.06 14.59
N VAL A 106 -6.30 0.92 15.38
CA VAL A 106 -7.66 1.45 15.37
C VAL A 106 -7.66 2.79 14.65
N PRO A 107 -8.45 2.94 13.56
CA PRO A 107 -8.70 4.22 12.92
C PRO A 107 -9.00 5.36 13.88
N LEU A 108 -8.30 6.49 13.73
CA LEU A 108 -8.72 7.76 14.33
C LEU A 108 -10.08 8.17 13.77
N ASP A 109 -10.96 8.58 14.67
CA ASP A 109 -12.28 9.06 14.30
C ASP A 109 -12.25 10.50 13.82
N ARG A 110 -13.32 10.91 13.15
CA ARG A 110 -13.42 12.24 12.55
C ARG A 110 -13.38 13.36 13.59
N GLN A 111 -13.95 13.12 14.77
CA GLN A 111 -13.96 14.09 15.87
C GLN A 111 -12.55 14.36 16.40
N PHE A 112 -11.73 13.32 16.50
CA PHE A 112 -10.31 13.47 16.82
C PHE A 112 -9.59 14.31 15.76
N LEU A 113 -9.74 14.00 14.47
CA LEU A 113 -9.07 14.73 13.40
C LEU A 113 -9.47 16.21 13.35
N ILE A 114 -10.76 16.51 13.54
CA ILE A 114 -11.26 17.89 13.59
C ILE A 114 -10.60 18.66 14.74
N ARG A 115 -10.54 18.07 15.93
CA ARG A 115 -9.92 18.68 17.10
C ARG A 115 -8.43 18.92 16.89
N GLU A 116 -7.73 17.90 16.41
CA GLU A 116 -6.28 17.91 16.27
C GLU A 116 -5.82 18.90 15.18
N LEU A 117 -6.59 19.01 14.10
CA LEU A 117 -6.32 19.95 13.00
C LEU A 117 -6.90 21.34 13.26
N ASN A 118 -7.58 21.55 14.39
CA ASN A 118 -8.34 22.77 14.69
C ASN A 118 -9.30 23.17 13.54
N ALA A 119 -9.93 22.17 12.92
CA ALA A 119 -10.88 22.37 11.85
C ALA A 119 -12.27 22.70 12.41
N PHE A 120 -13.06 23.43 11.62
CA PHE A 120 -14.48 23.65 11.92
C PHE A 120 -15.33 22.85 10.94
N GLU A 121 -16.28 22.09 11.47
CA GLU A 121 -17.26 21.39 10.66
C GLU A 121 -18.61 22.12 10.74
N GLU A 122 -19.11 22.55 9.59
CA GLU A 122 -20.47 23.05 9.49
C GLU A 122 -21.44 21.87 9.41
N SER A 123 -22.40 21.79 10.34
CA SER A 123 -23.41 20.72 10.32
C SER A 123 -24.24 20.82 9.03
N LYS A 124 -24.38 19.70 8.33
CA LYS A 124 -25.30 19.56 7.19
C LYS A 124 -26.78 19.62 7.58
N ASP A 125 -27.11 19.85 8.86
CA ASP A 125 -28.49 20.04 9.31
C ASP A 125 -29.11 21.39 8.87
N ASN A 126 -28.34 22.29 8.25
CA ASN A 126 -28.84 23.57 7.74
C ASN A 126 -29.45 23.47 6.33
N THR A 127 -30.28 22.48 6.06
CA THR A 127 -31.16 22.48 4.87
C THR A 127 -32.62 22.46 5.33
N ILE A 128 -33.26 23.63 5.26
CA ILE A 128 -34.73 23.80 5.12
C ILE A 128 -35.14 23.28 3.74
#